data_AF-A0A1B1AIJ3-F1
#
_entry.id   AF-A0A1B1AIJ3-F1
#
_cell.length_a   1.000
_cell.length_b   1.000
_cell.length_c   1.000
_cell.angle_alpha   90.00
_cell.angle_beta   90.00
_cell.angle_gamma   90.00
#
_symmetry.space_group_name_H-M   'P 1'
#
loop_
_entity.id
_entity.type
_entity.pdbx_description
1 polymer ?
#
loop_
_entity_poly.entity_id
_entity_poly.type
_entity_poly.pdbx_seq_one_letter_code
_entity_poly.pdbx_strand_id
1 'polypeptide(L)'
;MNKLEPIKRVAAGLLGLGGAANGVFMLAAPALWYDSVPGLAHTGPFNAHFVSDIGVAYLVANLALLARACRPRYWPAAIAGAAFMCGHAMIHVLDIAMQRTGNASVDAWLVIVPALLAAWAATPTKEA
;
A
#
# COMPACT_ATOMS: atom_id res chain seq x y z
N MET A 1 6.33 -12.41 -26.06
CA MET A 1 6.79 -11.28 -25.23
C MET A 1 5.63 -10.35 -24.97
N ASN A 2 4.97 -10.55 -23.84
CA ASN A 2 3.92 -9.65 -23.38
C ASN A 2 4.50 -8.26 -23.05
N LYS A 3 4.12 -7.23 -23.83
CA LYS A 3 4.59 -5.85 -23.65
C LYS A 3 4.24 -5.25 -22.27
N LEU A 4 3.29 -5.84 -21.55
CA LEU A 4 2.84 -5.37 -20.24
C LEU A 4 3.71 -5.86 -19.08
N GLU A 5 4.46 -6.96 -19.24
CA GLU A 5 5.22 -7.53 -18.13
C GLU A 5 6.28 -6.56 -17.58
N PRO A 6 7.10 -5.88 -18.40
CA PRO A 6 8.04 -4.89 -17.90
C PRO A 6 7.34 -3.74 -17.14
N ILE A 7 6.19 -3.28 -17.63
CA ILE A 7 5.43 -2.17 -17.02
C ILE A 7 4.89 -2.59 -15.65
N LYS A 8 4.30 -3.78 -15.56
CA LYS A 8 3.81 -4.32 -14.28
C LYS A 8 4.93 -4.51 -13.26
N ARG A 9 6.11 -4.97 -13.69
CA ARG A 9 7.29 -5.09 -12.83
C ARG A 9 7.76 -3.75 -12.29
N VAL A 10 7.87 -2.74 -13.16
CA VAL A 10 8.26 -1.39 -12.75
C VAL A 10 7.22 -0.81 -11.79
N ALA A 11 5.93 -0.95 -12.08
CA ALA A 11 4.86 -0.50 -11.19
C ALA A 11 4.93 -1.19 -9.82
N ALA A 12 5.06 -2.53 -9.79
CA ALA A 12 5.24 -3.27 -8.53
C ALA A 12 6.49 -2.83 -7.76
N GLY A 13 7.58 -2.52 -8.47
CA GLY A 13 8.81 -2.03 -7.87
C GLY A 13 8.65 -0.65 -7.24
N LEU A 14 8.03 0.30 -7.95
CA LEU A 14 7.79 1.66 -7.46
C LEU A 14 6.82 1.68 -6.28
N LEU A 15 5.69 0.98 -6.39
CA LEU A 15 4.70 0.85 -5.32
C LEU A 15 5.31 0.15 -4.10
N GLY A 16 6.00 -0.96 -4.33
CA GLY A 16 6.65 -1.73 -3.27
C GLY A 16 7.74 -0.94 -2.55
N LEU A 17 8.56 -0.15 -3.26
CA LEU A 17 9.57 0.71 -2.64
C LEU A 17 8.91 1.81 -1.81
N GLY A 18 7.93 2.54 -2.38
CA GLY A 18 7.24 3.62 -1.69
C GLY A 18 6.48 3.14 -0.45
N GLY A 19 5.74 2.04 -0.56
CA GLY A 19 4.98 1.48 0.55
C GLY A 19 5.86 0.85 1.63
N ALA A 20 6.98 0.20 1.26
CA ALA A 20 7.95 -0.29 2.23
C ALA A 20 8.65 0.86 2.96
N ALA A 21 9.02 1.93 2.25
CA ALA A 21 9.57 3.13 2.87
C ALA A 21 8.57 3.79 3.84
N ASN A 22 7.28 3.86 3.48
CA ASN A 22 6.23 4.31 4.38
C ASN A 22 6.13 3.43 5.63
N GLY A 23 6.11 2.10 5.47
CA GLY A 23 6.11 1.17 6.61
C GLY A 23 7.33 1.34 7.52
N VAL A 24 8.52 1.55 6.96
CA VAL A 24 9.74 1.85 7.73
C VAL A 24 9.60 3.18 8.47
N PHE A 25 9.05 4.22 7.85
CA PHE A 25 8.84 5.52 8.51
C PHE A 25 7.89 5.38 9.71
N MET A 26 6.80 4.63 9.55
CA MET A 26 5.87 4.31 10.66
C MET A 26 6.56 3.63 11.84
N LEU A 27 7.47 2.70 11.55
CA LEU A 27 8.21 1.95 12.59
C LEU A 27 9.32 2.77 13.24
N ALA A 28 10.04 3.59 12.45
CA ALA A 28 11.19 4.33 12.92
C ALA A 28 10.81 5.63 13.65
N ALA A 29 9.73 6.29 13.22
CA ALA A 29 9.30 7.57 13.76
C ALA A 29 7.76 7.70 13.75
N PRO A 30 7.05 6.88 14.55
CA PRO A 30 5.59 6.74 14.48
C PRO A 30 4.83 8.06 14.75
N ALA A 31 5.29 8.88 15.70
CA ALA A 31 4.67 10.16 16.02
C ALA A 31 4.83 11.16 14.86
N LEU A 32 6.05 11.28 14.32
CA LEU A 32 6.31 12.15 13.17
C LEU A 32 5.53 11.70 11.93
N TRP A 33 5.43 10.39 11.69
CA TRP A 33 4.58 9.85 10.63
C TRP A 33 3.13 10.28 10.83
N TYR A 34 2.57 10.05 12.03
CA TYR A 34 1.19 10.39 12.34
C TYR A 34 0.89 11.88 12.12
N ASP A 35 1.76 12.77 12.58
CA ASP A 35 1.61 14.22 12.42
C ASP A 35 1.77 14.69 10.96
N SER A 36 2.49 13.92 10.13
CA SER A 36 2.76 14.26 8.74
C SER A 36 1.64 13.90 7.77
N VAL A 37 0.74 12.97 8.13
CA VAL A 37 -0.32 12.48 7.24
C VAL A 37 -1.53 13.41 7.31
N PRO A 38 -1.87 14.14 6.22
CA PRO A 38 -2.98 15.10 6.27
C PRO A 38 -4.31 14.38 6.44
N GLY A 39 -5.11 14.82 7.41
CA GLY A 39 -6.42 14.25 7.69
C GLY A 39 -6.42 13.08 8.68
N LEU A 40 -5.26 12.48 8.98
CA LEU A 40 -5.18 11.28 9.84
C LEU A 40 -5.72 11.53 11.25
N ALA A 41 -5.42 12.69 11.83
CA ALA A 41 -5.86 13.05 13.18
C ALA A 41 -7.39 13.10 13.37
N HIS A 42 -8.16 13.18 12.28
CA HIS A 42 -9.63 13.10 12.33
C HIS A 42 -10.14 11.69 12.63
N THR A 43 -9.31 10.65 12.45
CA THR A 43 -9.70 9.25 12.65
C THR A 43 -9.50 8.77 14.09
N GLY A 44 -8.87 9.57 14.95
CA GLY A 44 -8.66 9.27 16.36
C GLY A 44 -7.27 9.68 16.86
N PRO A 45 -7.03 9.64 18.18
CA PRO A 45 -5.75 10.07 18.78
C PRO A 45 -4.59 9.13 18.41
N PHE A 46 -3.36 9.66 18.49
CA PHE A 46 -2.14 8.89 18.25
C PHE A 46 -2.02 7.68 19.19
N ASN A 47 -1.69 6.53 18.59
CA ASN A 47 -1.34 5.30 19.30
C ASN A 47 -0.11 4.67 18.65
N ALA A 48 1.03 4.69 19.33
CA ALA A 48 2.31 4.23 18.80
C ALA A 48 2.31 2.73 18.43
N HIS A 49 1.64 1.90 19.23
CA HIS A 49 1.54 0.46 18.95
C HIS A 49 0.73 0.22 17.69
N PHE A 50 -0.42 0.88 17.57
CA PHE A 50 -1.29 0.79 16.39
C PHE A 50 -0.58 1.25 15.10
N VAL A 51 0.17 2.36 15.16
CA VAL A 51 1.00 2.81 14.03
C VAL A 51 2.07 1.77 13.68
N SER A 52 2.69 1.13 14.67
CA SER A 52 3.70 0.10 14.45
C SER A 52 3.11 -1.14 13.77
N ASP A 53 1.92 -1.60 14.20
CA ASP A 53 1.23 -2.75 13.61
C ASP A 53 0.93 -2.50 12.12
N ILE A 54 0.41 -1.31 11.79
CA ILE A 54 0.16 -0.91 10.40
C ILE A 54 1.50 -0.81 9.64
N GLY A 55 2.55 -0.30 10.28
CA GLY A 55 3.89 -0.20 9.71
C GLY A 55 4.45 -1.56 9.28
N VAL A 56 4.33 -2.59 10.14
CA VAL A 56 4.71 -3.97 9.80
C VAL A 56 3.85 -4.51 8.65
N ALA A 57 2.53 -4.30 8.70
CA ALA A 57 1.64 -4.77 7.64
C ALA A 57 1.97 -4.14 6.28
N TYR A 58 2.20 -2.82 6.24
CA TYR A 58 2.66 -2.09 5.05
C TYR A 58 4.00 -2.62 4.55
N LEU A 59 4.97 -2.80 5.45
CA LEU A 59 6.30 -3.28 5.08
C LEU A 59 6.22 -4.67 4.43
N VAL A 60 5.53 -5.62 5.07
CA VAL A 60 5.39 -6.99 4.55
C VAL A 60 4.65 -7.03 3.21
N ALA A 61 3.51 -6.33 3.11
CA ALA A 61 2.73 -6.30 1.89
C ALA A 61 3.53 -5.74 0.69
N ASN A 62 4.32 -4.69 0.92
CA ASN A 62 5.09 -4.02 -0.12
C ASN A 62 6.41 -4.73 -0.44
N LEU A 63 7.02 -5.43 0.52
CA LEU A 63 8.13 -6.36 0.24
C LEU A 63 7.69 -7.51 -0.69
N ALA A 64 6.44 -7.95 -0.59
CA ALA A 64 5.90 -8.96 -1.51
C ALA A 64 5.77 -8.43 -2.96
N LEU A 65 5.37 -7.18 -3.15
CA LEU A 65 5.39 -6.51 -4.45
C LEU A 65 6.82 -6.37 -5.00
N LEU A 66 7.79 -6.02 -4.15
CA LEU A 66 9.20 -5.95 -4.53
C LEU A 66 9.76 -7.30 -4.95
N ALA A 67 9.43 -8.37 -4.21
CA ALA A 67 9.83 -9.72 -4.57
C ALA A 67 9.35 -10.08 -5.99
N ARG A 68 8.09 -9.77 -6.32
CA ARG A 68 7.53 -9.95 -7.68
C ARG A 68 8.20 -9.06 -8.73
N ALA A 69 8.54 -7.83 -8.40
CA ALA A 69 9.25 -6.93 -9.32
C ALA A 69 10.63 -7.51 -9.71
N CYS A 70 11.36 -8.03 -8.71
CA CYS A 70 12.65 -8.68 -8.90
C CYS A 70 12.53 -10.02 -9.62
N ARG A 71 11.57 -10.87 -9.23
CA ARG A 71 11.36 -12.20 -9.82
C ARG A 71 9.86 -12.45 -10.06
N PRO A 72 9.40 -12.52 -11.33
CA PRO A 72 7.98 -12.68 -11.67
C PRO A 72 7.27 -13.89 -11.01
N ARG A 73 8.00 -14.97 -10.73
CA ARG A 73 7.48 -16.17 -10.04
C ARG A 73 6.86 -15.90 -8.66
N TYR A 74 7.17 -14.77 -8.02
CA TYR A 74 6.60 -14.39 -6.72
C TYR A 74 5.28 -13.61 -6.83
N TRP A 75 4.62 -13.65 -7.99
CA TRP A 75 3.30 -13.07 -8.17
C TRP A 75 2.26 -13.51 -7.11
N PRO A 76 2.24 -14.76 -6.58
CA PRO A 76 1.26 -15.12 -5.55
C PRO A 76 1.47 -14.34 -4.23
N ALA A 77 2.73 -14.10 -3.85
CA ALA A 77 3.05 -13.27 -2.69
C ALA A 77 2.62 -11.81 -2.92
N ALA A 78 2.88 -11.29 -4.12
CA ALA A 78 2.42 -9.95 -4.49
C ALA A 78 0.89 -9.83 -4.48
N ILE A 79 0.14 -10.88 -4.83
CA ILE A 79 -1.32 -10.90 -4.71
C ILE A 79 -1.74 -10.81 -3.23
N ALA A 80 -1.08 -11.53 -2.33
CA ALA A 80 -1.36 -11.42 -0.89
C ALA A 80 -1.07 -10.00 -0.36
N GLY A 81 0.05 -9.40 -0.77
CA GLY A 81 0.36 -8.00 -0.44
C GLY A 81 -0.65 -7.01 -1.01
N ALA A 82 -1.04 -7.17 -2.27
CA ALA A 82 -2.06 -6.35 -2.90
C ALA A 82 -3.45 -6.53 -2.25
N ALA A 83 -3.76 -7.73 -1.76
CA ALA A 83 -5.02 -7.98 -1.04
C ALA A 83 -5.10 -7.17 0.26
N PHE A 84 -4.00 -7.07 1.02
CA PHE A 84 -3.92 -6.15 2.17
C PHE A 84 -4.16 -4.69 1.73
N MET A 85 -3.48 -4.23 0.69
CA MET A 85 -3.63 -2.85 0.19
C MET A 85 -5.08 -2.56 -0.24
N CYS A 86 -5.74 -3.50 -0.92
CA CYS A 86 -7.14 -3.39 -1.32
C CYS A 86 -8.11 -3.40 -0.12
N GLY A 87 -7.86 -4.27 0.87
CA GLY A 87 -8.64 -4.29 2.11
C GLY A 87 -8.52 -2.97 2.86
N HIS A 88 -7.31 -2.41 2.95
CA HIS A 88 -7.07 -1.10 3.53
C HIS A 88 -7.78 0.00 2.72
N ALA A 89 -7.67 0.02 1.40
CA ALA A 89 -8.38 0.96 0.55
C ALA A 89 -9.91 0.88 0.69
N MET A 90 -10.46 -0.31 0.92
CA MET A 90 -11.90 -0.47 1.19
C MET A 90 -12.33 0.26 2.46
N ILE A 91 -11.52 0.24 3.52
CA ILE A 91 -11.79 1.01 4.74
C ILE A 91 -11.91 2.49 4.42
N HIS A 92 -10.98 3.03 3.62
CA HIS A 92 -10.99 4.43 3.19
C HIS A 92 -12.20 4.78 2.31
N VAL A 93 -12.59 3.89 1.39
CA VAL A 93 -13.83 4.07 0.61
C VAL A 93 -15.05 4.18 1.52
N LEU A 94 -15.12 3.33 2.55
CA LEU A 94 -16.21 3.36 3.53
C LEU A 94 -16.16 4.64 4.38
N ASP A 95 -14.98 5.10 4.80
CA ASP A 95 -14.84 6.35 5.56
C ASP A 95 -15.21 7.59 4.75
N ILE A 96 -14.90 7.62 3.45
CA ILE A 96 -15.41 8.66 2.54
C ILE A 96 -16.94 8.59 2.46
N ALA A 97 -17.52 7.41 2.23
CA ALA A 97 -18.95 7.23 2.09
C ALA A 97 -19.73 7.57 3.38
N MET A 98 -19.13 7.30 4.55
CA MET A 98 -19.69 7.58 5.87
C MET A 98 -19.32 8.96 6.43
N GLN A 99 -18.62 9.80 5.64
CA GLN A 99 -18.16 11.14 6.05
C GLN A 99 -17.28 11.14 7.32
N ARG A 100 -16.44 10.11 7.47
CA ARG A 100 -15.48 9.94 8.58
C ARG A 100 -14.04 10.31 8.22
N THR A 101 -13.77 10.53 6.94
CA THR A 101 -12.45 10.94 6.45
C THR A 101 -12.13 12.38 6.87
N GLY A 102 -10.86 12.62 7.23
CA GLY A 102 -10.32 13.97 7.37
C GLY A 102 -9.87 14.60 6.06
N ASN A 103 -9.63 13.80 5.00
CA ASN A 103 -9.21 14.29 3.69
C ASN A 103 -9.44 13.24 2.57
N ALA A 104 -10.60 13.31 1.92
CA ALA A 104 -10.96 12.37 0.85
C ALA A 104 -9.97 12.37 -0.34
N SER A 105 -9.27 13.48 -0.60
CA SER A 105 -8.29 13.54 -1.69
C SER A 105 -7.02 12.75 -1.35
N VAL A 106 -6.58 12.81 -0.10
CA VAL A 106 -5.46 12.00 0.39
C VAL A 106 -5.81 10.51 0.33
N ASP A 107 -6.99 10.14 0.80
CA ASP A 107 -7.48 8.76 0.75
C ASP A 107 -7.53 8.24 -0.70
N ALA A 108 -8.05 9.04 -1.64
CA ALA A 108 -8.12 8.68 -3.04
C ALA A 108 -6.73 8.46 -3.66
N TRP A 109 -5.83 9.43 -3.51
CA TRP A 109 -4.57 9.44 -4.26
C TRP A 109 -3.44 8.66 -3.60
N LEU A 110 -3.40 8.60 -2.27
CA LEU A 110 -2.32 7.96 -1.53
C LEU A 110 -2.69 6.58 -0.99
N VAL A 111 -3.98 6.20 -1.03
CA VAL A 111 -4.41 4.87 -0.57
C VAL A 111 -5.14 4.08 -1.66
N ILE A 112 -6.24 4.62 -2.20
CA ILE A 112 -7.11 3.88 -3.13
C ILE A 112 -6.42 3.63 -4.48
N VAL A 113 -5.89 4.67 -5.11
CA VAL A 113 -5.19 4.54 -6.40
C VAL A 113 -3.98 3.58 -6.31
N PRO A 114 -3.08 3.71 -5.31
CA PRO A 114 -1.97 2.77 -5.13
C PRO A 114 -2.43 1.32 -4.94
N ALA A 115 -3.53 1.08 -4.21
CA ALA A 115 -4.07 -0.27 -4.03
C ALA A 115 -4.55 -0.90 -5.35
N LEU A 116 -5.27 -0.14 -6.18
CA LEU A 116 -5.71 -0.59 -7.49
C LEU A 116 -4.53 -0.90 -8.42
N LEU A 117 -3.51 -0.02 -8.42
CA LEU A 117 -2.28 -0.24 -9.18
C LEU A 117 -1.50 -1.45 -8.67
N ALA A 118 -1.45 -1.68 -7.35
CA ALA A 118 -0.83 -2.85 -6.76
C ALA A 118 -1.54 -4.15 -7.17
N ALA A 119 -2.87 -4.18 -7.16
CA ALA A 119 -3.65 -5.32 -7.62
C ALA A 119 -3.38 -5.63 -9.10
N TRP A 120 -3.36 -4.61 -9.95
CA TRP A 120 -3.03 -4.77 -11.37
C TRP A 120 -1.58 -5.28 -11.56
N ALA A 121 -0.62 -4.66 -10.88
CA ALA A 121 0.80 -4.99 -11.00
C ALA A 121 1.13 -6.37 -10.45
N ALA A 122 0.45 -6.83 -9.40
CA ALA A 122 0.68 -8.12 -8.77
C ALA A 122 0.37 -9.32 -9.68
N THR A 123 -0.56 -9.18 -10.61
CA THR A 123 -0.98 -10.29 -11.49
C THR A 123 0.11 -10.69 -12.49
N PRO A 124 0.29 -12.01 -12.74
CA PRO A 124 1.20 -12.50 -13.76
C PRO A 124 0.68 -12.16 -15.16
N THR A 125 1.58 -12.19 -16.14
CA THR A 125 1.21 -12.27 -17.55
C THR A 125 1.22 -13.74 -17.99
N LYS A 126 0.57 -14.08 -19.12
CA LYS A 126 0.42 -15.47 -19.63
C LYS A 126 1.73 -16.26 -19.83
N GLU A 127 2.89 -15.65 -19.60
CA GLU A 127 4.24 -16.21 -19.82
C GLU A 127 5.02 -16.37 -18.49
N ALA A 128 4.42 -16.11 -17.32
CA ALA A 128 5.09 -16.06 -16.00
C ALA A 128 4.81 -17.28 -15.10
#